data_AF-A0A917YC26-F1
#
_entry.id   AF-A0A917YC26-F1
#
_cell.length_a   1.000
_cell.length_b   1.000
_cell.length_c   1.000
_cell.angle_alpha   90.00
_cell.angle_beta   90.00
_cell.angle_gamma   90.00
#
_symmetry.space_group_name_H-M   'P 1'
#
loop_
_entity.id
_entity.type
_entity.pdbx_description
1 polymer ?
#
loop_
_entity_poly.entity_id
_entity_poly.type
_entity_poly.pdbx_seq_one_letter_code
_entity_poly.pdbx_strand_id
1 'polypeptide(L)' 'MLCTQTANDRAMRLAAKLGFTEVERFEEYGAEQWFGVWSSVELAVKCGGPGPYSGSVGA' A
#
# COMPACT_ATOMS: atom_id res chain seq x y z
N MET A 1 3.68 -4.94 1.52
CA MET A 1 3.55 -6.26 0.88
C MET A 1 2.78 -7.18 1.81
N LEU A 2 1.85 -7.97 1.29
CA LEU A 2 0.97 -8.88 2.03
C LEU A 2 0.87 -10.21 1.28
N CYS A 3 1.09 -11.32 1.99
CA CYS A 3 0.83 -12.67 1.49
C CYS A 3 -0.31 -13.28 2.30
N THR A 4 -1.33 -13.82 1.64
CA THR A 4 -2.41 -14.58 2.28
C THR A 4 -2.83 -15.74 1.39
N GLN A 5 -3.34 -16.83 1.94
CA GLN A 5 -3.99 -17.86 1.12
C GLN A 5 -5.22 -17.26 0.43
N THR A 6 -5.41 -17.57 -0.86
CA THR A 6 -6.61 -17.16 -1.62
C THR A 6 -7.88 -17.76 -1.04
N ALA A 7 -7.77 -18.93 -0.37
CA ALA A 7 -8.88 -19.55 0.36
C ALA A 7 -9.39 -18.72 1.55
N ASN A 8 -8.65 -17.68 1.98
CA ASN A 8 -9.07 -16.81 3.08
C ASN A 8 -9.85 -15.61 2.56
N ASP A 9 -11.12 -15.83 2.22
CA ASP A 9 -12.03 -14.80 1.70
C ASP A 9 -12.15 -13.57 2.61
N ARG A 10 -12.01 -13.76 3.93
CA ARG A 10 -12.06 -12.67 4.91
C ARG A 10 -10.85 -11.76 4.79
N ALA A 11 -9.66 -12.35 4.65
CA ALA A 11 -8.42 -11.61 4.43
C ALA A 11 -8.44 -10.91 3.06
N MET A 12 -8.92 -11.58 2.01
CA MET A 12 -9.07 -11.00 0.67
C MET A 12 -9.98 -9.77 0.65
N ARG A 13 -11.11 -9.83 1.35
CA ARG A 13 -12.02 -8.68 1.50
C ARG A 13 -11.38 -7.52 2.27
N LEU A 14 -10.56 -7.80 3.28
CA LEU A 14 -9.85 -6.77 4.03
C LEU A 14 -8.75 -6.11 3.17
N ALA A 15 -7.99 -6.93 2.43
CA ALA A 15 -6.97 -6.45 1.50
C ALA A 15 -7.58 -5.50 0.44
N ALA A 16 -8.72 -5.88 -0.15
CA ALA A 16 -9.46 -5.03 -1.09
C ALA A 16 -9.94 -3.72 -0.45
N LYS A 17 -10.43 -3.76 0.80
CA LYS A 17 -10.87 -2.55 1.54
C LYS A 17 -9.73 -1.60 1.88
N LEU A 18 -8.55 -2.14 2.15
CA LEU A 18 -7.35 -1.37 2.47
C LEU A 18 -6.63 -0.86 1.20
N GLY A 19 -7.12 -1.22 0.01
CA GLY A 19 -6.54 -0.82 -1.27
C GLY A 19 -5.28 -1.58 -1.64
N PHE A 20 -5.09 -2.80 -1.12
CA PHE A 20 -4.06 -3.69 -1.65
C PHE A 20 -4.47 -4.15 -3.05
N THR A 21 -3.55 -4.02 -3.99
CA THR A 21 -3.74 -4.52 -5.35
C THR A 21 -3.12 -5.90 -5.46
N GLU A 22 -3.87 -6.83 -6.08
CA GLU A 22 -3.34 -8.13 -6.45
C GLU A 22 -2.20 -7.95 -7.44
N VAL A 23 -1.03 -8.50 -7.10
CA VAL A 23 0.15 -8.49 -7.95
C VAL A 23 0.37 -9.88 -8.54
N GLU A 24 0.24 -10.92 -7.73
CA GLU A 24 0.51 -12.30 -8.17
C GLU A 24 -0.26 -13.32 -7.33
N ARG A 25 -0.51 -14.50 -7.90
CA ARG A 25 -1.00 -15.69 -7.19
C ARG A 25 -0.06 -16.85 -7.45
N PHE A 26 0.31 -17.57 -6.40
CA PHE A 26 1.26 -18.68 -6.49
C PHE A 26 0.84 -19.81 -5.55
N GLU A 27 1.10 -21.05 -5.94
CA GLU A 27 0.83 -22.21 -5.09
C GLU A 27 2.04 -22.49 -4.19
N GLU A 28 1.86 -22.45 -2.87
CA GLU A 28 2.90 -22.81 -1.90
C GLU A 28 2.33 -23.75 -0.84
N TYR A 29 3.09 -24.79 -0.48
CA TYR A 29 2.67 -25.80 0.49
C TYR A 29 1.32 -26.48 0.16
N GLY A 30 0.98 -26.59 -1.13
CA GLY A 30 -0.28 -27.19 -1.59
C GLY A 30 -1.51 -26.28 -1.41
N ALA A 31 -1.30 -24.98 -1.22
CA ALA A 31 -2.36 -23.98 -1.16
C ALA A 31 -2.05 -22.83 -2.10
N GLU A 32 -3.07 -22.36 -2.81
CA GLU A 32 -2.96 -21.11 -3.56
C GLU A 32 -2.82 -19.92 -2.59
N GLN A 33 -1.79 -19.12 -2.83
CA GLN A 33 -1.48 -17.90 -2.14
C GLN A 33 -1.66 -16.71 -3.05
N TRP A 34 -1.93 -15.59 -2.42
CA TRP A 34 -2.18 -14.29 -3.01
C TRP A 34 -1.15 -13.29 -2.50
N PHE A 35 -0.52 -12.59 -3.44
CA PHE A 35 0.45 -11.55 -3.17
C PHE A 35 -0.14 -10.18 -3.51
N GLY A 36 -0.20 -9.32 -2.49
CA GLY A 36 -0.70 -7.96 -2.60
C GLY A 36 0.32 -6.92 -2.23
N VAL A 37 0.37 -5.83 -3.00
CA VAL A 37 1.18 -4.65 -2.67
C VAL A 37 0.26 -3.47 -2.43
N TRP A 38 0.54 -2.73 -1.36
CA TRP A 38 -0.08 -1.45 -1.07
C TRP A 38 0.93 -0.35 -1.40
N SER A 39 0.56 0.55 -2.31
CA SER A 39 1.40 1.70 -2.65
C SER A 39 1.08 2.85 -1.68
N SER A 40 1.93 3.04 -0.68
CA SER A 40 1.82 4.16 0.26
C SER A 40 2.12 5.53 -0.38
N VAL A 41 2.49 5.56 -1.67
CA VAL A 41 2.95 6.76 -2.38
C VAL A 41 1.84 7.83 -2.50
N GLU A 42 0.56 7.44 -2.44
CA GLU A 42 -0.56 8.39 -2.51
C GLU A 42 -0.79 9.16 -1.20
N LEU A 43 -0.43 8.59 -0.05
CA LEU A 43 -0.59 9.26 1.26
C LEU A 43 0.53 10.27 1.57
N ALA A 44 1.67 10.18 0.88
CA ALA A 44 2.78 11.14 1.04
C ALA A 44 2.51 12.48 0.33
N VAL A 45 1.59 12.53 -0.64
CA VAL A 45 1.27 13.75 -1.42
C VAL A 45 0.52 14.80 -0.59
N LYS A 46 -0.04 14.45 0.57
CA LYS A 46 -0.78 15.40 1.42
C LYS A 46 0.08 16.20 2.42
N CYS A 47 1.40 16.02 2.42
CA CYS A 47 2.32 16.95 3.09
C CYS A 47 2.82 18.06 2.13
N GLY A 48 1.93 18.57 1.28
CA GLY A 48 2.07 19.89 0.66
C GLY A 48 1.51 20.96 1.59
N GLY A 49 2.20 21.23 2.70
CA GLY A 49 2.00 22.48 3.44
C GLY A 49 2.98 23.53 2.91
N PRO A 50 2.56 24.74 2.50
CA PRO A 50 3.51 25.82 2.26
C PRO A 50 4.14 26.20 3.60
N GLY A 51 5.39 25.77 3.82
CA GLY A 51 6.16 26.25 4.96
C GLY A 51 6.37 27.77 4.85
N PRO A 52 6.02 28.58 5.86
CA PRO A 52 6.06 30.04 5.76
C PRO A 52 7.46 30.65 6.00
N TYR A 53 8.55 29.94 5.69
CA TYR A 53 9.91 30.47 5.85
C TYR A 53 10.68 30.46 4.54
N SER A 54 10.59 31.56 3.81
CA SER A 54 11.72 32.06 3.03
C SER A 54 11.80 33.55 3.31
N GLY A 55 12.25 33.86 4.53
CA GLY A 55 12.64 35.20 4.92
C GLY A 55 13.97 35.55 4.27
N SER A 56 13.99 36.71 3.64
CA SER A 56 15.13 37.44 3.10
C SER A 56 16.33 37.52 4.05
N VAL A 57 17.54 37.31 3.53
CA VAL A 57 18.75 37.99 4.04
C VAL A 57 19.37 38.78 2.89
N GLY A 58 19.28 40.11 2.99
CA GLY A 58 20.12 41.02 2.25
C GLY A 58 21.50 41.07 2.90
N ALA A 59 22.53 41.17 2.06
CA ALA A 59 23.83 41.76 2.36
C ALA A 59 24.45 42.19 1.02
#